data_AF-A0A2S6MCN1-F1
#
_entry.id   AF-A0A2S6MCN1-F1
#
_cell.length_a   1.000
_cell.length_b   1.000
_cell.length_c   1.000
_cell.angle_alpha   90.00
_cell.angle_beta   90.00
_cell.angle_gamma   90.00
#
_symmetry.space_group_name_H-M   'P 1'
#
loop_
_entity.id
_entity.type
_entity.pdbx_description
1 polymer ?
#
loop_
_entity_poly.entity_id
_entity_poly.type
_entity_poly.pdbx_seq_one_letter_code
_entity_poly.pdbx_strand_id
1 'polypeptide(L)' 'MTNPKESSPPEPRRLACARCGTEFGCDLSGNCWCAEETAKLPMPVEGEDCLCRQCLRKAAADASAAAR' A
#
# COMPACT_ATOMS: atom_id res chain seq x y z
N MET A 1 0.04 -36.62 11.23
CA MET A 1 0.07 -35.30 11.89
C MET A 1 0.09 -34.23 10.81
N THR A 2 -1.07 -33.72 10.41
CA THR A 2 -1.15 -32.53 9.55
C THR A 2 -2.29 -31.69 10.10
N ASN A 3 -1.92 -30.54 10.64
CA ASN A 3 -2.84 -29.59 11.26
C ASN A 3 -3.43 -28.73 10.13
N PRO A 4 -4.74 -28.80 9.84
CA PRO A 4 -5.37 -27.90 8.90
C PRO A 4 -5.55 -26.55 9.60
N LYS A 5 -4.49 -25.75 9.72
CA LYS A 5 -4.65 -24.34 10.08
C LYS A 5 -5.24 -23.63 8.87
N GLU A 6 -6.56 -23.49 8.93
CA GLU A 6 -7.37 -22.43 8.32
C GLU A 6 -6.52 -21.41 7.55
N SER A 7 -6.47 -21.59 6.24
CA SER A 7 -6.09 -20.55 5.30
C SER A 7 -7.25 -19.56 5.21
N SER A 8 -7.47 -18.77 6.26
CA SER A 8 -8.19 -17.52 6.07
C SER A 8 -7.42 -16.70 5.04
N PRO A 9 -8.09 -16.02 4.09
CA PRO A 9 -7.40 -15.10 3.20
C PRO A 9 -6.57 -14.14 4.06
N PRO A 10 -5.39 -13.72 3.60
CA PRO A 10 -4.55 -12.82 4.37
C PRO A 10 -5.38 -11.58 4.70
N GLU A 11 -5.75 -11.46 5.98
CA GLU A 11 -6.50 -10.29 6.40
C GLU A 11 -5.56 -9.09 6.25
N PRO A 12 -6.06 -7.96 5.73
CA PRO A 12 -5.25 -6.77 5.56
C PRO A 12 -4.63 -6.40 6.91
N ARG A 13 -3.30 -6.41 6.96
CA ARG A 13 -2.57 -6.11 8.19
C ARG A 13 -2.79 -4.64 8.51
N ARG A 14 -3.11 -4.32 9.76
CA ARG A 14 -3.19 -2.93 10.21
C ARG A 14 -1.77 -2.37 10.29
N LEU A 15 -1.46 -1.40 9.43
CA LEU A 15 -0.20 -0.65 9.42
C LEU A 15 -0.48 0.82 9.72
N ALA A 16 0.51 1.51 10.28
CA ALA A 16 0.49 2.96 10.45
C ALA A 16 1.23 3.62 9.28
N CYS A 17 0.64 4.65 8.68
CA CYS A 17 1.24 5.37 7.56
C CYS A 17 2.56 6.02 7.97
N ALA A 18 3.65 5.77 7.23
CA ALA A 18 4.97 6.33 7.52
C ALA A 18 5.00 7.88 7.49
N ARG A 19 4.06 8.52 6.79
CA ARG A 19 3.99 10.00 6.69
C ARG A 19 3.09 10.68 7.72
N CYS A 20 2.00 10.04 8.12
CA CYS A 20 0.97 10.67 8.95
C CYS A 20 0.52 9.85 10.17
N GLY A 21 1.01 8.63 10.33
CA GLY A 21 0.67 7.74 11.45
C GLY A 21 -0.74 7.13 11.40
N THR A 22 -1.56 7.47 10.41
CA THR A 22 -2.93 6.92 10.29
C THR A 22 -2.89 5.40 10.11
N GLU A 23 -3.72 4.68 10.86
CA GLU A 23 -3.91 3.25 10.70
C GLU A 23 -4.69 2.93 9.42
N PHE A 24 -4.18 2.01 8.60
CA PHE A 24 -4.83 1.52 7.40
C PHE A 24 -4.55 0.03 7.21
N GLY A 25 -5.40 -0.64 6.43
CA GLY A 25 -5.19 -2.03 6.04
C GLY A 25 -4.22 -2.11 4.85
N CYS A 26 -3.14 -2.87 5.01
CA CYS A 26 -2.24 -3.25 3.93
C CYS A 26 -2.22 -4.78 3.81
N ASP A 27 -2.71 -5.26 2.67
CA ASP A 27 -2.57 -6.66 2.29
C ASP A 27 -1.40 -6.80 1.30
N LEU A 28 -0.35 -7.51 1.72
CA LEU A 28 0.83 -7.77 0.89
C LEU A 28 0.51 -8.71 -0.29
N SER A 29 -0.65 -9.36 -0.30
CA SER A 29 -1.14 -10.12 -1.44
C SER A 29 -1.74 -9.25 -2.55
N GLY A 30 -1.76 -7.92 -2.37
CA GLY A 30 -2.22 -6.97 -3.37
C GLY A 30 -3.72 -6.68 -3.28
N ASN A 31 -4.38 -7.07 -2.20
CA ASN A 31 -5.76 -6.67 -1.91
C ASN A 31 -5.83 -5.38 -1.08
N CYS A 32 -4.75 -4.58 -1.06
CA CYS A 32 -4.75 -3.23 -0.52
C CYS A 32 -5.32 -2.25 -1.56
N TRP A 33 -5.95 -1.18 -1.09
CA TRP A 33 -6.36 -0.08 -1.96
C TRP A 33 -5.20 0.49 -2.79
N CYS A 34 -3.95 0.34 -2.31
CA CYS A 34 -2.74 0.76 -3.04
C CYS A 34 -2.49 -0.03 -4.33
N ALA A 35 -2.84 -1.32 -4.34
CA ALA A 35 -2.72 -2.20 -5.49
C ALA A 35 -3.94 -2.08 -6.42
N GLU A 36 -5.12 -1.75 -5.87
CA GLU A 36 -6.30 -1.39 -6.68
C GLU A 36 -6.14 -0.07 -7.42
N GLU A 37 -5.31 0.85 -6.91
CA GLU A 37 -5.06 2.13 -7.55
C GLU A 37 -4.15 1.91 -8.78
N THR A 38 -4.75 1.51 -9.90
CA THR A 38 -4.14 1.38 -11.24
C THR A 38 -3.64 2.70 -11.82
N ALA A 39 -3.62 3.77 -11.02
CA ALA A 39 -2.97 5.01 -11.40
C ALA A 39 -1.52 4.65 -11.72
N LYS A 40 -1.13 4.83 -12.98
CA LYS A 40 0.25 4.69 -13.46
C LYS A 40 1.13 5.65 -12.64
N LEU A 41 1.58 5.18 -11.47
CA LEU A 41 2.56 5.88 -10.69
C LEU A 41 3.83 5.91 -11.56
N PRO A 42 4.45 7.09 -11.77
CA PRO A 42 5.78 7.11 -12.35
C PRO A 42 6.70 6.26 -11.47
N MET A 43 7.68 5.62 -12.11
CA MET A 43 8.55 4.61 -11.52
C MET A 43 8.86 4.91 -10.04
N PRO A 44 8.45 4.04 -9.09
CA PRO A 44 8.62 4.33 -7.67
C PRO A 44 10.10 4.53 -7.36
N VAL A 45 10.41 5.57 -6.60
CA VAL A 45 11.73 5.75 -6.01
C VAL A 45 11.94 4.56 -5.08
N GLU A 46 13.08 3.88 -5.20
CA GLU A 46 13.37 2.69 -4.38
C GLU A 46 13.29 3.05 -2.89
N GLY A 47 12.41 2.38 -2.13
CA GLY A 47 12.35 2.46 -0.68
C GLY A 47 11.16 3.21 -0.05
N GLU A 48 10.10 3.54 -0.79
CA GLU A 48 8.91 4.14 -0.16
C GLU A 48 8.07 3.09 0.59
N ASP A 49 7.89 3.30 1.91
CA ASP A 49 7.07 2.46 2.80
C ASP A 49 5.57 2.52 2.47
N CYS A 50 4.78 1.62 3.08
CA CYS A 50 3.33 1.61 2.91
C CYS A 50 2.69 2.92 3.46
N LEU A 51 2.06 3.69 2.58
CA LEU A 51 1.33 4.91 2.90
C LEU A 51 -0.18 4.65 2.97
N CYS A 52 -0.94 5.57 3.56
CA CYS A 52 -2.41 5.57 3.47
C CYS A 52 -2.89 6.19 2.14
N ARG A 53 -4.18 5.99 1.79
CA ARG A 53 -4.78 6.45 0.52
C ARG A 53 -4.51 7.91 0.20
N GLN A 54 -4.62 8.79 1.20
CA GLN A 54 -4.36 10.22 0.99
C GLN A 54 -2.88 10.52 0.76
N CYS A 55 -2.00 9.92 1.56
CA CYS A 55 -0.56 10.15 1.47
C CYS A 55 0.01 9.62 0.15
N LEU A 56 -0.44 8.45 -0.31
CA LEU A 56 0.00 7.92 -1.60
C LEU A 56 -0.54 8.74 -2.76
N ARG A 57 -1.80 9.21 -2.76
CA ARG A 57 -2.30 10.09 -3.82
C ARG A 57 -1.53 11.40 -3.90
N LYS A 58 -1.12 11.95 -2.76
CA LYS A 58 -0.23 13.13 -2.72
C LYS A 58 1.15 12.82 -3.29
N ALA A 59 1.74 11.68 -2.90
CA ALA A 59 3.03 11.22 -3.44
C ALA A 59 2.95 10.97 -4.96
N ALA A 60 1.88 10.34 -5.43
CA ALA A 60 1.59 10.12 -6.85
C ALA A 60 1.50 11.42 -7.65
N ALA A 61 0.78 12.42 -7.10
CA ALA A 61 0.66 13.73 -7.71
C ALA A 61 2.03 14.44 -7.80
N ASP A 62 2.81 14.40 -6.72
CA ASP A 62 4.16 14.99 -6.65
C ASP A 62 5.13 14.32 -7.64
N ALA A 63 5.15 12.98 -7.66
CA ALA A 63 5.97 12.21 -8.58
C ALA A 63 5.58 12.44 -10.05
N SER A 64 4.29 12.61 -10.35
CA SER A 64 3.83 12.94 -11.71
C SER A 64 4.25 14.35 -12.16
N ALA A 65 4.45 15.27 -11.22
CA ALA A 65 4.99 16.59 -11.49
C ALA A 65 6.50 16.56 -11.71
N ALA A 66 7.23 15.70 -10.97
CA ALA A 66 8.68 15.49 -11.14
C ALA A 66 9.04 14.73 -12.43
N ALA A 67 8.09 13.97 -13.00
CA ALA A 67 8.25 13.27 -14.27
C ALA A 67 8.01 14.15 -15.52
N ARG A 68 7.69 15.44 -15.34
CA ARG A 68 7.57 16.43 -16.42
C ARG A 68 8.86 17.22 -16.58
#